data_AF-A0A7S3X7Y2-F1
#
_entry.id   AF-A0A7S3X7Y2-F1
#
_cell.length_a   1.000
_cell.length_b   1.000
_cell.length_c   1.000
_cell.angle_alpha   90.00
_cell.angle_beta   90.00
_cell.angle_gamma   90.00
#
_symmetry.space_group_name_H-M   'P 1'
#
loop_
_entity.id
_entity.type
_entity.pdbx_description
1 polymer ?
#
loop_
_entity_poly.entity_id
_entity_poly.type
_entity_poly.pdbx_seq_one_letter_code
_entity_poly.pdbx_strand_id
1 'polypeptide(L)'
;VIDAPGHRDFIKNMITGTSQADVAILVIDSAPGGFEGGWAAEGQTKEHALLAFTLGVSQMIVALNKMDSCQYSESRYNDIKEEVSSYLKKVGYKPIKIPF
;
A
#
# COMPACT_ATOMS: atom_id res chain seq x y z
N VAL A 1 -2.51 5.98 16.03
CA VAL A 1 -2.89 5.73 14.62
C VAL A 1 -3.01 7.08 13.95
N ILE A 2 -2.27 7.29 12.86
CA ILE A 2 -2.31 8.53 12.08
C ILE A 2 -2.95 8.16 10.76
N ASP A 3 -4.07 8.81 10.41
CA ASP A 3 -4.70 8.62 9.12
C ASP A 3 -4.04 9.54 8.10
N ALA A 4 -3.51 8.96 7.03
CA ALA A 4 -2.79 9.71 6.01
C ALA A 4 -3.76 10.04 4.86
N PRO A 5 -4.14 11.31 4.68
CA PRO A 5 -5.04 11.71 3.61
C PRO A 5 -4.44 11.40 2.24
N GLY A 6 -5.21 10.70 1.39
CA GLY A 6 -4.71 10.22 0.10
C GLY A 6 -4.62 11.29 -1.01
N HIS A 7 -5.14 12.49 -0.80
CA HIS A 7 -5.08 13.56 -1.81
C HIS A 7 -3.66 14.14 -1.88
N ARG A 8 -3.16 14.40 -3.09
CA ARG A 8 -1.79 14.91 -3.34
C ARG A 8 -1.45 16.18 -2.56
N ASP A 9 -2.45 17.03 -2.31
CA ASP A 9 -2.28 18.28 -1.56
C ASP A 9 -1.93 18.07 -0.08
N PHE A 10 -2.14 16.86 0.46
CA PHE A 10 -1.87 16.53 1.85
C PHE A 10 -0.63 15.65 2.05
N ILE A 11 0.23 15.49 1.04
CA ILE A 11 1.51 14.77 1.16
C ILE A 11 2.36 15.37 2.30
N LYS A 12 2.27 16.69 2.56
CA LYS A 12 2.95 17.34 3.69
C LYS A 12 2.49 16.80 5.06
N ASN A 13 1.20 16.51 5.21
CA ASN A 13 0.64 15.94 6.43
C ASN A 13 1.00 14.45 6.57
N MET A 14 1.11 13.74 5.44
CA MET A 14 1.65 12.38 5.43
C MET A 14 3.12 12.36 5.86
N ILE A 15 3.96 13.30 5.40
CA ILE A 15 5.38 13.35 5.75
C ILE A 15 5.56 13.54 7.27
N THR A 16 4.86 14.50 7.86
CA THR A 16 4.94 14.76 9.31
C THR A 16 4.42 13.57 10.11
N GLY A 17 3.30 12.99 9.72
CA GLY A 17 2.72 11.83 10.40
C GLY A 17 3.58 10.56 10.29
N THR A 18 4.08 10.27 9.10
CA THR A 18 4.87 9.06 8.82
C THR A 18 6.26 9.14 9.44
N SER A 19 6.82 10.34 9.64
CA SER A 19 8.11 10.52 10.34
C SER A 19 8.10 10.04 11.80
N GLN A 20 6.91 9.91 12.40
CA GLN A 20 6.72 9.42 13.77
C GLN A 20 6.20 7.97 13.82
N ALA A 21 6.02 7.33 12.66
CA ALA A 21 5.42 6.01 12.58
C ALA A 21 6.50 4.92 12.52
N ASP A 22 6.43 3.96 13.43
CA ASP A 22 7.28 2.76 13.38
C ASP A 22 6.74 1.70 12.41
N VAL A 23 5.42 1.72 12.17
CA VAL A 23 4.68 0.76 11.35
C VAL A 23 3.68 1.51 10.45
N ALA A 24 3.64 1.16 9.17
CA ALA A 24 2.63 1.64 8.22
C ALA A 24 1.64 0.53 7.84
N ILE A 25 0.40 0.92 7.58
CA ILE A 25 -0.63 0.04 7.02
C ILE A 25 -0.95 0.55 5.62
N LEU A 26 -0.68 -0.26 4.60
CA LEU A 26 -0.99 0.03 3.21
C LEU A 26 -2.30 -0.65 2.85
N VAL A 27 -3.35 0.14 2.60
CA VAL A 27 -4.65 -0.37 2.19
C VAL A 27 -4.73 -0.40 0.67
N ILE A 28 -5.10 -1.54 0.10
CA ILE A 28 -5.21 -1.77 -1.34
C ILE A 28 -6.66 -2.13 -1.68
N ASP A 29 -7.23 -1.46 -2.67
CA ASP A 29 -8.56 -1.80 -3.18
C ASP A 29 -8.45 -3.06 -4.06
N SER A 30 -9.19 -4.11 -3.71
CA SER A 30 -9.17 -5.38 -4.43
C SER A 30 -10.19 -5.41 -5.57
N ALA A 31 -11.12 -4.44 -5.61
CA ALA A 31 -12.19 -4.40 -6.58
C ALA A 31 -11.65 -4.33 -8.03
N PRO A 32 -12.32 -4.97 -9.01
CA PRO A 32 -11.92 -4.89 -10.41
C PRO A 32 -12.03 -3.44 -10.90
N GLY A 33 -10.97 -2.89 -11.47
CA GLY A 33 -10.83 -1.49 -11.88
C GLY A 33 -10.30 -0.57 -10.77
N GLY A 34 -10.61 -0.87 -9.50
CA GLY A 34 -10.12 -0.10 -8.34
C GLY A 34 -8.64 -0.35 -8.07
N PHE A 35 -8.22 -1.62 -8.13
CA PHE A 35 -6.82 -2.01 -8.02
C PHE A 35 -5.99 -1.37 -9.15
N GLU A 36 -6.43 -1.51 -10.40
CA GLU A 36 -5.70 -1.01 -11.56
C GLU A 36 -5.54 0.52 -11.54
N GLY A 37 -6.56 1.25 -11.07
CA GLY A 37 -6.49 2.70 -10.93
C GLY A 37 -5.54 3.17 -9.82
N GLY A 38 -5.59 2.54 -8.64
CA GLY A 38 -4.71 2.86 -7.51
C GLY A 38 -3.26 2.38 -7.68
N TRP A 39 -3.07 1.31 -8.47
CA TRP A 39 -1.79 0.68 -8.75
C TRP A 39 -1.17 1.10 -10.09
N ALA A 40 -1.79 2.04 -10.81
CA ALA A 40 -1.22 2.62 -12.02
C ALA A 40 0.13 3.32 -11.75
N ALA A 41 0.88 3.66 -12.80
CA ALA A 41 2.17 4.35 -12.67
C ALA A 41 2.06 5.71 -11.95
N GLU A 42 0.93 6.40 -12.07
CA GLU A 42 0.60 7.63 -11.35
C GLU A 42 -0.31 7.39 -10.12
N GLY A 43 -0.47 6.14 -9.72
CA GLY A 43 -1.34 5.72 -8.64
C GLY A 43 -0.80 6.14 -7.27
N GLN A 44 -1.70 6.65 -6.43
CA GLN A 44 -1.37 7.14 -5.09
C GLN A 44 -0.81 6.03 -4.18
N THR A 45 -1.27 4.80 -4.31
CA THR A 45 -0.86 3.68 -3.48
C THR A 45 0.64 3.36 -3.64
N LYS A 46 1.17 3.47 -4.86
CA LYS A 46 2.60 3.29 -5.15
C LYS A 46 3.44 4.43 -4.57
N GLU A 47 2.99 5.67 -4.77
CA GLU A 47 3.66 6.86 -4.25
C GLU A 47 3.74 6.84 -2.72
N HIS A 48 2.64 6.50 -2.04
CA HIS A 48 2.60 6.40 -0.59
C HIS A 48 3.52 5.30 -0.03
N ALA A 49 3.60 4.13 -0.69
CA ALA A 49 4.49 3.06 -0.27
C ALA A 49 5.97 3.48 -0.38
N LEU A 50 6.33 4.21 -1.45
CA LEU A 50 7.67 4.76 -1.63
C LEU A 50 8.01 5.85 -0.61
N LEU A 51 7.06 6.75 -0.34
CA LEU A 51 7.23 7.80 0.67
C LEU A 51 7.40 7.21 2.06
N ALA A 52 6.58 6.22 2.44
CA ALA A 52 6.73 5.53 3.71
C ALA A 52 8.12 4.93 3.91
N PHE A 53 8.69 4.35 2.84
CA PHE A 53 10.05 3.79 2.90
C PHE A 53 11.11 4.89 3.05
N THR A 54 10.98 5.96 2.26
CA THR A 54 11.91 7.09 2.25
C THR A 54 11.92 7.83 3.60
N LEU A 55 10.79 7.83 4.30
CA LEU A 55 10.63 8.45 5.62
C LEU A 55 11.12 7.56 6.76
N GLY A 56 11.60 6.35 6.48
CA GLY A 56 12.24 5.46 7.45
C GLY A 56 11.32 4.42 8.08
N VAL A 57 10.09 4.25 7.59
CA VAL A 57 9.21 3.19 8.07
C VAL A 57 9.76 1.85 7.63
N SER A 58 10.22 1.06 8.59
CA SER A 58 10.85 -0.23 8.32
C SER A 58 9.86 -1.41 8.30
N GLN A 59 8.70 -1.24 8.95
CA GLN A 59 7.65 -2.25 9.05
C GLN A 59 6.40 -1.79 8.34
N MET A 60 5.85 -2.65 7.49
CA MET A 60 4.62 -2.36 6.76
C MET A 60 3.71 -3.58 6.77
N ILE A 61 2.41 -3.33 6.84
CA ILE A 61 1.33 -4.32 6.75
C ILE A 61 0.52 -3.96 5.52
N VAL A 62 0.20 -4.94 4.67
CA VAL A 62 -0.67 -4.73 3.51
C VAL A 62 -2.06 -5.26 3.85
N ALA A 63 -3.10 -4.45 3.65
CA ALA A 63 -4.48 -4.82 3.89
C ALA A 63 -5.26 -4.73 2.58
N LEU A 64 -5.86 -5.84 2.16
CA LEU A 64 -6.70 -5.92 0.97
C LEU A 64 -8.15 -5.61 1.35
N ASN A 65 -8.66 -4.50 0.82
CA ASN A 65 -10.00 -4.00 1.08
C ASN A 65 -10.95 -4.33 -0.08
N LYS A 66 -12.25 -4.33 0.20
CA LYS A 66 -13.34 -4.63 -0.76
C LYS A 66 -13.27 -6.00 -1.44
N MET A 67 -12.81 -7.02 -0.71
CA MET A 67 -12.75 -8.40 -1.21
C MET A 67 -14.13 -8.99 -1.55
N ASP A 68 -15.21 -8.44 -0.98
CA ASP A 68 -16.59 -8.75 -1.32
C ASP A 68 -16.89 -8.48 -2.82
N SER A 69 -16.30 -7.43 -3.39
CA SER A 69 -16.48 -7.07 -4.81
C SER A 69 -15.86 -8.08 -5.77
N CYS A 70 -14.95 -8.92 -5.29
CA CYS A 70 -14.34 -10.02 -6.02
C CYS A 70 -14.79 -11.39 -5.54
N GLN A 71 -15.90 -11.46 -4.77
CA GLN A 71 -16.44 -12.69 -4.21
C GLN A 71 -15.40 -13.50 -3.39
N TYR A 72 -14.46 -12.80 -2.75
CA TYR A 72 -13.35 -13.42 -2.01
C TYR A 72 -12.55 -14.42 -2.85
N SER A 73 -12.41 -14.17 -4.15
CA SER A 73 -11.63 -15.03 -5.06
C SER A 73 -10.17 -15.10 -4.63
N GLU A 74 -9.71 -16.33 -4.34
CA GLU A 74 -8.33 -16.61 -3.96
C GLU A 74 -7.34 -16.28 -5.10
N SER A 75 -7.76 -16.48 -6.37
CA SER A 75 -6.95 -16.12 -7.53
C SER A 75 -6.61 -14.63 -7.52
N ARG A 76 -7.61 -13.77 -7.33
CA ARG A 76 -7.42 -12.31 -7.31
C ARG A 76 -6.54 -11.87 -6.15
N TYR A 77 -6.71 -12.49 -4.98
CA TYR A 77 -5.86 -12.24 -3.82
C TYR A 77 -4.39 -12.58 -4.12
N ASN A 78 -4.13 -13.75 -4.70
CA ASN A 78 -2.77 -14.18 -5.04
C ASN A 78 -2.13 -13.29 -6.11
N ASP A 79 -2.88 -12.89 -7.13
CA ASP A 79 -2.39 -11.98 -8.18
C ASP A 79 -1.95 -10.63 -7.58
N ILE A 80 -2.80 -10.02 -6.75
CA ILE A 80 -2.48 -8.75 -6.10
C ILE A 80 -1.29 -8.91 -5.14
N LYS A 81 -1.27 -9.98 -4.35
CA LYS A 81 -0.18 -10.27 -3.42
C LYS A 81 1.15 -10.40 -4.14
N GLU A 82 1.22 -11.09 -5.28
CA GLU A 82 2.45 -11.23 -6.07
C GLU A 82 2.91 -9.89 -6.66
N GLU A 83 2.00 -9.12 -7.27
CA GLU A 83 2.33 -7.81 -7.82
C GLU A 83 2.85 -6.85 -6.75
N VAL A 84 2.14 -6.76 -5.63
CA VAL A 84 2.49 -5.87 -4.52
C VAL A 84 3.80 -6.32 -3.89
N SER A 85 4.00 -7.62 -3.66
CA SER A 85 5.26 -8.15 -3.14
C SER A 85 6.44 -7.83 -4.05
N SER A 86 6.26 -7.95 -5.37
CA SER A 86 7.28 -7.60 -6.37
C SER A 86 7.64 -6.11 -6.33
N TYR A 87 6.63 -5.24 -6.22
CA TYR A 87 6.85 -3.80 -6.11
C TYR A 87 7.51 -3.40 -4.79
N LEU A 88 7.06 -3.93 -3.65
CA LEU A 88 7.64 -3.64 -2.35
C LEU A 88 9.10 -4.08 -2.26
N LYS A 89 9.45 -5.20 -2.91
CA LYS A 89 10.83 -5.63 -3.08
C LYS A 89 11.66 -4.64 -3.91
N LYS A 90 11.08 -4.02 -4.95
CA LYS A 90 11.75 -2.96 -5.74
C LYS A 90 11.95 -1.68 -4.93
N VAL A 91 10.99 -1.32 -4.09
CA VAL A 91 11.09 -0.14 -3.19
C VAL A 91 12.18 -0.34 -2.14
N GLY A 92 12.41 -1.58 -1.70
CA GLY A 92 13.46 -1.93 -0.73
C GLY A 92 12.93 -2.61 0.54
N TYR A 93 11.62 -2.84 0.63
CA TYR A 93 11.03 -3.59 1.73
C TYR A 93 11.34 -5.09 1.62
N LYS A 94 11.34 -5.76 2.78
CA LYS A 94 11.50 -7.22 2.87
C LYS A 94 10.11 -7.88 2.89
N PRO A 95 9.64 -8.48 1.78
CA PRO A 95 8.28 -9.04 1.68
C PRO A 95 8.03 -10.18 2.68
N ILE A 96 9.08 -10.87 3.14
CA ILE A 96 8.99 -11.95 4.16
C ILE A 96 8.47 -11.41 5.50
N LYS A 97 8.67 -10.12 5.80
CA LYS A 97 8.23 -9.49 7.04
C LYS A 97 6.91 -8.73 6.90
N ILE A 98 6.33 -8.69 5.71
CA ILE A 98 5.11 -7.93 5.44
C ILE A 98 3.93 -8.90 5.49
N PRO A 99 3.06 -8.82 6.51
CA PRO A 99 1.82 -9.58 6.51
C PRO A 99 0.85 -8.97 5.48
N PHE A 100 0.15 -9.87 4.78
CA PHE A 100 -0.92 -9.62 3.82
C PHE A 100 -2.19 -10.27 4.34
#